data_AF-G1NZU0-F1
#
_entry.id   AF-G1NZU0-F1
#
_cell.length_a   1.000
_cell.length_b   1.000
_cell.length_c   1.000
_cell.angle_alpha   90.00
_cell.angle_beta   90.00
_cell.angle_gamma   90.00
#
_symmetry.space_group_name_H-M   'P 1'
#
loop_
_entity.id
_entity.type
_entity.pdbx_description
1 polymer ?
#
loop_
_entity_poly.entity_id
_entity_poly.type
_entity_poly.pdbx_seq_one_letter_code
_entity_poly.pdbx_strand_id
1 'polypeptide(L)'
;RHLYICDYHKNLIQSVRNRRKRKGSDDDGGDSPVQDIDTPEVDLYQLQVNTLRRYKRHFKLPTRPGLNKAQLVEIVGCHFRSIPVNEKDTLTYFIYSVKNDKNKSDVKVDSGIH
;
A
#
# COMPACT_ATOMS: atom_id res chain seq x y z
N ARG A 1 26.54 -11.90 -33.69
CA ARG A 1 25.75 -12.26 -34.89
C ARG A 1 24.33 -12.60 -34.44
N HIS A 2 23.36 -11.71 -34.65
CA HIS A 2 21.96 -11.99 -34.34
C HIS A 2 21.30 -12.60 -35.58
N LEU A 3 20.83 -13.85 -35.48
CA LEU A 3 20.01 -14.47 -36.53
C LEU A 3 18.64 -13.77 -36.51
N TYR A 4 18.43 -12.83 -37.42
CA TYR A 4 17.11 -12.24 -37.63
C TYR A 4 16.20 -13.28 -38.29
N ILE A 5 15.11 -13.63 -37.59
CA ILE A 5 14.02 -14.40 -38.19
C ILE A 5 13.13 -13.42 -38.94
N CYS A 6 12.74 -13.75 -40.18
CA CYS A 6 11.85 -12.87 -40.93
C CYS A 6 10.43 -12.89 -40.34
N ASP A 7 9.65 -11.83 -40.61
CA ASP A 7 8.33 -11.61 -40.01
C ASP A 7 7.36 -12.75 -40.30
N TYR A 8 7.46 -13.40 -41.46
CA TYR A 8 6.67 -14.57 -41.78
C TYR A 8 6.92 -15.73 -40.78
N HIS A 9 8.18 -16.06 -40.53
CA HIS A 9 8.54 -17.08 -39.56
C HIS A 9 8.14 -16.68 -38.13
N LYS A 10 8.27 -15.38 -37.79
CA LYS A 10 7.81 -14.85 -36.49
C LYS A 10 6.30 -15.06 -36.31
N ASN A 11 5.50 -14.73 -37.31
CA ASN A 11 4.04 -14.86 -37.25
C ASN A 11 3.60 -16.33 -37.24
N LEU A 12 4.26 -17.19 -38.00
CA LEU A 12 4.01 -18.63 -37.98
C LEU A 12 4.25 -19.21 -36.58
N ILE A 13 5.37 -18.87 -35.94
CA ILE A 13 5.70 -19.30 -34.57
C ILE A 13 4.72 -18.75 -33.53
N GLN A 14 4.29 -17.50 -33.66
CA GLN A 14 3.28 -16.91 -32.78
C GLN A 14 1.92 -17.61 -32.91
N SER A 15 1.48 -17.89 -34.14
CA SER A 15 0.18 -18.53 -34.37
C SER A 15 0.06 -19.94 -33.76
N VAL A 16 1.13 -20.73 -33.78
CA VAL A 16 1.16 -22.06 -33.12
C VAL A 16 1.23 -21.97 -31.59
N ARG A 17 1.81 -20.89 -31.03
CA ARG A 17 1.82 -20.66 -29.57
C ARG A 17 0.44 -20.27 -29.04
N ASN A 18 -0.26 -19.38 -29.74
CA ASN A 18 -1.62 -18.97 -29.36
C ASN A 18 -2.63 -20.14 -29.40
N ARG A 19 -2.45 -21.10 -30.31
CA ARG A 19 -3.29 -22.31 -30.37
C ARG A 19 -3.08 -23.29 -29.20
N ARG A 20 -2.02 -23.13 -28.40
CA ARG A 20 -1.77 -23.96 -27.21
C ARG A 20 -2.36 -23.39 -25.92
N LYS A 21 -2.97 -22.20 -25.94
CA LYS A 21 -3.63 -21.65 -24.74
C LYS A 21 -4.94 -22.42 -24.50
N ARG A 22 -4.88 -23.38 -23.58
CA ARG A 22 -6.04 -24.13 -23.08
C ARG A 22 -7.03 -23.17 -22.41
N LYS A 23 -8.31 -23.45 -22.64
CA LYS A 23 -9.49 -22.88 -21.97
C LYS A 23 -9.38 -23.06 -20.45
N GLY A 24 -9.40 -21.97 -19.67
CA GLY A 24 -9.48 -22.00 -18.21
C GLY A 24 -9.21 -20.64 -17.55
N SER A 25 -10.18 -20.22 -16.73
CA SER A 25 -10.23 -19.06 -15.81
C SER A 25 -10.24 -17.64 -16.38
N ASP A 26 -11.12 -16.84 -15.80
CA ASP A 26 -11.44 -15.43 -16.02
C ASP A 26 -10.23 -14.51 -15.75
N ASP A 27 -9.24 -14.56 -16.64
CA ASP A 27 -8.13 -13.61 -16.67
C ASP A 27 -8.65 -12.33 -17.35
N ASP A 28 -9.06 -11.37 -16.52
CA ASP A 28 -9.42 -10.00 -16.89
C ASP A 28 -8.34 -9.44 -17.82
N GLY A 29 -8.68 -9.47 -19.10
CA GLY A 29 -7.77 -9.23 -20.19
C GLY A 29 -7.47 -7.75 -20.29
N GLY A 30 -6.41 -7.32 -19.61
CA GLY A 30 -5.49 -6.30 -20.11
C GLY A 30 -6.12 -4.98 -20.54
N ASP A 31 -6.65 -4.23 -19.57
CA ASP A 31 -6.37 -2.80 -19.48
C ASP A 31 -5.67 -2.62 -18.15
N SER A 32 -4.33 -2.52 -18.16
CA SER A 32 -3.64 -2.07 -16.96
C SER A 32 -4.12 -0.63 -16.80
N PRO A 33 -4.94 -0.28 -15.79
CA PRO A 33 -5.43 1.08 -15.65
C PRO A 33 -4.18 1.93 -15.68
N VAL A 34 -4.10 2.81 -16.67
CA VAL A 34 -3.06 3.85 -16.75
C VAL A 34 -2.89 4.33 -15.32
N GLN A 35 -1.77 3.98 -14.68
CA GLN A 35 -1.52 4.37 -13.30
C GLN A 35 -1.68 5.88 -13.30
N ASP A 36 -2.76 6.37 -12.69
CA ASP A 36 -3.08 7.78 -12.61
C ASP A 36 -1.88 8.45 -11.94
N ILE A 37 -1.02 9.02 -12.78
CA ILE A 37 0.16 9.82 -12.41
C ILE A 37 -0.25 10.98 -11.47
N ASP A 38 -1.55 11.28 -11.40
CA ASP A 38 -2.18 12.28 -10.56
C ASP A 38 -2.58 11.82 -9.15
N THR A 39 -2.34 10.57 -8.74
CA THR A 39 -2.61 10.20 -7.33
C THR A 39 -1.48 10.74 -6.44
N PRO A 40 -1.73 11.75 -5.59
CA PRO A 40 -0.67 12.35 -4.79
C PRO A 40 -0.09 11.33 -3.80
N GLU A 41 1.24 11.21 -3.79
CA GLU A 41 1.92 10.37 -2.81
C GLU A 41 1.98 11.07 -1.44
N VAL A 42 1.67 10.32 -0.38
CA VAL A 42 1.76 10.81 0.99
C VAL A 42 3.21 10.77 1.47
N ASP A 43 3.82 11.94 1.67
CA ASP A 43 5.16 12.05 2.25
C ASP A 43 5.15 11.86 3.78
N LEU A 44 5.31 10.60 4.19
CA LEU A 44 5.41 10.22 5.60
C LEU A 44 6.71 10.68 6.28
N TYR A 45 7.72 11.11 5.52
CA TYR A 45 8.96 11.62 6.08
C TYR A 45 8.77 12.97 6.77
N GLN A 46 7.73 13.72 6.41
CA GLN A 46 7.36 14.97 7.08
C GLN A 46 6.85 14.75 8.51
N LEU A 47 6.40 13.54 8.84
CA LEU A 47 5.94 13.24 10.19
C LEU A 47 7.10 13.22 11.20
N GLN A 48 6.80 13.69 12.41
CA GLN A 48 7.70 13.61 13.55
C GLN A 48 7.90 12.14 14.00
N VAL A 49 9.08 11.83 14.53
CA VAL A 49 9.45 10.46 14.95
C VAL A 49 8.51 9.92 16.03
N ASN A 50 8.03 10.77 16.95
CA ASN A 50 7.04 10.41 17.97
C ASN A 50 5.70 9.94 17.36
N THR A 51 5.23 10.59 16.30
CA THR A 51 4.00 10.23 15.57
C THR A 51 4.17 8.88 14.88
N LEU A 52 5.29 8.66 14.20
CA LEU A 52 5.60 7.36 13.59
C LEU A 52 5.67 6.24 14.63
N ARG A 53 6.29 6.50 15.80
CA ARG A 53 6.32 5.55 16.92
C ARG A 53 4.93 5.32 17.52
N ARG A 54 4.10 6.36 17.63
CA ARG A 54 2.71 6.26 18.10
C ARG A 54 1.88 5.39 17.16
N TYR A 55 1.98 5.62 15.86
CA TYR A 55 1.32 4.79 14.84
C TYR A 55 1.73 3.33 14.97
N LYS A 56 3.04 3.06 15.00
CA LYS A 56 3.58 1.71 15.17
C LYS A 56 3.03 1.02 16.44
N ARG A 57 2.96 1.74 17.56
CA ARG A 57 2.41 1.23 18.82
C ARG A 57 0.91 0.94 18.72
N HIS A 58 0.14 1.84 18.12
CA HIS A 58 -1.31 1.71 17.96
C HIS A 58 -1.68 0.46 17.15
N PHE A 59 -0.99 0.26 16.01
CA PHE A 59 -1.18 -0.92 15.15
C PHE A 59 -0.34 -2.14 15.57
N LYS A 60 0.39 -2.04 16.69
CA LYS A 60 1.22 -3.13 17.25
C LYS A 60 2.16 -3.77 16.22
N LEU A 61 2.78 -2.96 15.35
CA LEU A 61 3.62 -3.48 14.27
C LEU A 61 4.89 -4.12 14.84
N PRO A 62 5.20 -5.39 14.50
CA PRO A 62 6.36 -6.10 15.04
C PRO A 62 7.66 -5.56 14.43
N THR A 63 8.61 -5.14 15.26
CA THR A 63 9.93 -4.69 14.79
C THR A 63 11.02 -4.94 15.81
N ARG A 64 12.28 -4.86 15.37
CA ARG A 64 13.45 -4.82 16.25
C ARG A 64 13.56 -3.47 16.99
N PRO A 65 14.23 -3.42 18.17
CA PRO A 65 14.58 -2.16 18.84
C PRO A 65 15.55 -1.30 18.03
N GLY A 66 15.69 -0.02 18.38
CA GLY A 66 16.72 0.85 17.81
C GLY A 66 16.44 1.43 16.41
N LEU A 67 15.19 1.40 15.94
CA LEU A 67 14.84 1.90 14.60
C LEU A 67 15.10 3.41 14.45
N ASN A 68 15.68 3.77 13.30
CA ASN A 68 15.87 5.14 12.86
C ASN A 68 14.62 5.70 12.11
N LYS A 69 14.63 6.98 11.74
CA LYS A 69 13.49 7.65 11.10
C LYS A 69 13.11 7.02 9.75
N ALA A 70 14.09 6.75 8.89
CA ALA A 70 13.85 6.16 7.57
C ALA A 70 13.18 4.78 7.69
N GLN A 71 13.69 3.92 8.58
CA GLN A 71 13.11 2.61 8.85
C GLN A 71 11.68 2.69 9.39
N LEU A 72 11.39 3.67 10.26
CA LEU A 72 10.03 3.90 10.75
C LEU A 72 9.09 4.31 9.62
N VAL A 73 9.53 5.20 8.73
CA VAL A 73 8.74 5.64 7.56
C VAL A 73 8.43 4.46 6.65
N GLU A 74 9.41 3.61 6.34
CA GLU A 74 9.22 2.45 5.48
C GLU A 74 8.20 1.46 6.05
N ILE A 75 8.35 1.11 7.34
CA ILE A 75 7.44 0.19 8.03
C ILE A 75 6.02 0.76 8.10
N VAL A 76 5.88 2.04 8.46
CA VAL A 76 4.57 2.72 8.54
C VAL A 76 3.95 2.82 7.15
N GLY A 77 4.71 3.18 6.11
CA GLY A 77 4.22 3.30 4.74
C GLY A 77 3.74 1.98 4.17
N CYS A 78 4.45 0.88 4.45
CA CYS A 78 4.03 -0.47 4.05
C CYS A 78 2.65 -0.81 4.64
N HIS A 79 2.47 -0.60 5.95
CA HIS A 79 1.20 -0.88 6.62
C HIS A 79 0.09 0.12 6.22
N PHE A 80 0.41 1.40 6.07
CA PHE A 80 -0.56 2.45 5.75
C PHE A 80 -1.28 2.18 4.43
N ARG A 81 -0.55 1.72 3.41
CA ARG A 81 -1.10 1.32 2.10
C ARG A 81 -2.02 0.11 2.16
N SER A 82 -1.93 -0.72 3.20
CA SER A 82 -2.75 -1.92 3.37
C SER A 82 -3.92 -1.75 4.33
N ILE A 83 -4.15 -0.55 4.89
CA ILE A 83 -5.26 -0.34 5.82
C ILE A 83 -6.59 -0.48 5.08
N PRO A 84 -7.50 -1.36 5.52
CA PRO A 84 -8.85 -1.38 5.01
C PRO A 84 -9.61 -0.12 5.48
N VAL A 85 -10.29 0.55 4.56
CA VAL A 85 -11.05 1.76 4.84
C VAL A 85 -12.52 1.52 4.52
N ASN A 86 -13.39 1.72 5.52
CA ASN A 86 -14.82 1.86 5.29
C ASN A 86 -15.14 3.35 5.18
N GLU A 87 -15.50 3.82 3.98
CA GLU A 87 -15.68 5.24 3.69
C GLU A 87 -16.71 5.90 4.60
N LYS A 88 -17.89 5.29 4.75
CA LYS A 88 -18.99 5.83 5.54
C LYS A 88 -18.59 6.04 7.00
N ASP A 89 -18.01 5.01 7.60
CA ASP A 89 -17.62 5.06 9.01
C ASP A 89 -16.45 6.03 9.21
N THR A 90 -15.46 5.99 8.32
CA THR A 90 -14.27 6.85 8.39
C THR A 90 -14.65 8.33 8.32
N LEU A 91 -15.51 8.73 7.38
CA LEU A 91 -16.01 10.10 7.28
C LEU A 91 -16.81 10.50 8.52
N THR A 92 -17.68 9.61 8.99
CA THR A 92 -18.51 9.85 10.18
C THR A 92 -17.64 10.10 11.41
N TYR A 93 -16.67 9.22 11.68
CA TYR A 93 -15.75 9.36 12.81
C TYR A 93 -14.85 10.59 12.68
N PHE A 94 -14.37 10.89 11.47
CA PHE A 94 -13.55 12.08 11.24
C PHE A 94 -14.31 13.36 11.55
N ILE A 95 -15.50 13.54 10.95
CA ILE A 95 -16.33 14.73 11.17
C ILE A 95 -16.73 14.85 12.64
N TYR A 96 -17.15 13.75 13.26
CA TYR A 96 -17.51 13.73 14.69
C TYR A 96 -16.33 14.14 15.57
N SER A 97 -15.14 13.57 15.35
CA SER A 97 -13.96 13.85 16.16
C SER A 97 -13.51 15.30 16.01
N VAL A 98 -13.45 15.83 14.78
CA VAL A 98 -13.04 17.21 14.53
C VAL A 98 -14.01 18.23 15.13
N LYS A 99 -15.33 17.95 15.10
CA LYS A 99 -16.36 18.85 15.62
C LYS A 99 -16.45 18.84 17.14
N ASN A 100 -16.18 17.71 17.79
CA ASN A 100 -16.41 17.55 19.22
C ASN A 100 -15.15 17.60 20.09
N ASP A 101 -13.95 17.23 19.58
CA ASP A 101 -12.69 17.29 20.34
C ASP A 101 -11.47 17.11 19.43
N LYS A 102 -10.73 18.19 19.15
CA LYS A 102 -9.70 18.22 18.09
C LYS A 102 -8.44 17.38 18.32
N ASN A 103 -8.18 16.90 19.53
CA ASN A 103 -7.12 15.94 19.82
C ASN A 103 -7.21 15.58 21.32
N LYS A 104 -8.14 14.71 21.71
CA LYS A 104 -8.06 14.13 23.06
C LYS A 104 -6.75 13.35 23.11
N SER A 105 -5.76 13.91 23.80
CA SER A 105 -4.55 13.17 24.12
C SER A 105 -5.00 11.91 24.85
N ASP A 106 -4.86 10.76 24.20
CA ASP A 106 -5.12 9.45 24.79
C ASP A 106 -4.03 9.22 25.84
N VAL A 107 -4.11 9.96 26.95
CA VAL A 107 -3.38 9.72 28.19
C VAL A 107 -4.15 8.61 28.89
N LYS A 108 -4.24 7.43 28.27
CA LYS A 108 -4.48 6.22 29.03
C LYS A 108 -3.16 5.87 29.69
N VAL A 109 -3.00 6.34 30.93
CA VAL A 109 -2.16 5.65 31.91
C VAL A 109 -2.84 4.32 32.16
N ASP A 110 -2.44 3.30 31.42
CA ASP A 110 -2.62 1.89 31.76
C ASP A 110 -1.62 1.10 30.90
N SER A 111 -0.71 0.27 31.41
CA SER A 111 -0.84 -0.57 32.60
C SER A 111 0.48 -0.58 33.38
N GLY A 112 0.37 -0.53 34.71
CA GLY A 112 1.48 -0.85 35.60
C GLY A 112 1.93 -2.29 35.39
N ILE A 113 3.14 -2.46 34.88
CA ILE A 113 3.94 -3.65 35.13
C ILE A 113 5.34 -3.13 35.46
N HIS A 114 5.67 -3.28 36.74
CA HIS A 114 7.01 -3.17 37.30
C HIS A 114 7.88 -4.30 36.74
#